data_AF-A0A9P5N9Z9-F1
#
_entry.id   AF-A0A9P5N9Z9-F1
#
_cell.length_a   1.000
_cell.length_b   1.000
_cell.length_c   1.000
_cell.angle_alpha   90.00
_cell.angle_beta   90.00
_cell.angle_gamma   90.00
#
_symmetry.space_group_name_H-M   'P 1'
#
loop_
_entity.id
_entity.type
_entity.pdbx_description
1 polymer ?
#
loop_
_entity_poly.entity_id
_entity_poly.type
_entity_poly.pdbx_seq_one_letter_code
_entity_poly.pdbx_strand_id
1 'polypeptide(L)'
;MSHASEIVVNDFKNAIFLRDPNPTSRPATASSSPVTSPPALHSFSTMGGGGRYPYPKYVYSPAGGWWTRPSNWATNTAVAFAGILTATYFIWNISASHEKRVIQPNRPIPSMLWAKEYTEKKDKIPEDSTH
;
A
#
# COMPACT_ATOMS: atom_id res chain seq x y z
N MET A 1 -19.58 7.84 -10.47
CA MET A 1 -18.64 6.94 -9.75
C MET A 1 -17.41 6.53 -10.59
N SER A 2 -17.18 7.10 -11.78
CA SER A 2 -16.05 6.72 -12.67
C SER A 2 -14.78 7.58 -12.46
N HIS A 3 -14.95 8.86 -12.11
CA HIS A 3 -13.83 9.81 -12.04
C HIS A 3 -12.90 9.59 -10.84
N ALA A 4 -13.45 9.20 -9.68
CA ALA A 4 -12.65 8.96 -8.47
C ALA A 4 -11.80 7.68 -8.56
N SER A 5 -12.30 6.64 -9.24
CA SER A 5 -11.53 5.41 -9.46
C SER A 5 -10.39 5.61 -10.46
N GLU A 6 -10.57 6.44 -11.48
CA GLU A 6 -9.46 6.77 -12.39
C GLU A 6 -8.38 7.60 -11.72
N ILE A 7 -8.73 8.53 -10.83
CA ILE A 7 -7.74 9.32 -10.07
C ILE A 7 -6.89 8.41 -9.19
N VAL A 8 -7.50 7.50 -8.42
CA VAL A 8 -6.76 6.56 -7.57
C VAL A 8 -5.87 5.61 -8.39
N VAL A 9 -6.37 5.12 -9.53
CA VAL A 9 -5.61 4.25 -10.44
C VAL A 9 -4.46 5.02 -11.10
N ASN A 10 -4.69 6.27 -11.49
CA ASN A 10 -3.67 7.13 -12.09
C ASN A 10 -2.63 7.57 -11.07
N ASP A 11 -3.02 7.83 -9.82
CA ASP A 11 -2.10 8.12 -8.72
C ASP A 11 -1.24 6.90 -8.37
N PHE A 12 -1.82 5.69 -8.39
CA PHE A 12 -1.06 4.45 -8.20
C PHE A 12 -0.09 4.19 -9.35
N LYS A 13 -0.53 4.38 -10.60
CA LYS A 13 0.35 4.31 -11.77
C LYS A 13 1.46 5.36 -11.69
N ASN A 14 1.15 6.58 -11.29
CA ASN A 14 2.11 7.66 -11.13
C ASN A 14 3.11 7.38 -10.00
N ALA A 15 2.69 6.78 -8.89
CA ALA A 15 3.59 6.37 -7.81
C ALA A 15 4.55 5.25 -8.20
N ILE A 16 4.16 4.40 -9.16
CA ILE A 16 4.98 3.30 -9.67
C ILE A 16 5.92 3.78 -10.80
N PHE A 17 5.44 4.67 -11.69
CA PHE A 17 6.14 5.05 -12.93
C PHE A 17 6.77 6.45 -12.91
N LEU A 18 6.34 7.39 -12.07
CA LEU A 18 7.00 8.69 -11.91
C LEU A 18 8.24 8.52 -11.03
N ARG A 19 9.35 8.20 -11.70
CA ARG A 19 10.70 8.45 -11.23
C ARG A 19 10.81 9.92 -10.86
N ASP A 20 11.06 10.24 -9.58
CA ASP A 20 11.46 11.61 -9.21
C ASP A 20 12.60 12.05 -10.14
N PRO A 21 12.44 13.13 -10.93
CA PRO A 21 13.53 13.64 -11.72
C PRO A 21 14.60 14.09 -10.74
N ASN A 22 15.79 13.54 -10.95
CA ASN A 22 16.99 13.88 -10.25
C ASN A 22 17.11 15.42 -10.04
N PRO A 23 17.24 15.96 -8.81
CA PRO A 23 17.41 17.40 -8.61
C PRO A 23 18.79 17.92 -9.09
N THR A 24 19.67 17.07 -9.62
CA THR A 24 21.02 17.48 -10.05
C THR A 24 21.08 18.19 -11.42
N SER A 25 19.97 18.42 -12.13
CA SER A 25 20.00 19.19 -13.38
C SER A 25 19.49 20.62 -13.20
N ARG A 26 20.23 21.47 -12.48
CA ARG A 26 20.20 22.92 -12.75
C ARG A 26 21.60 23.34 -13.20
N PRO A 27 21.76 23.88 -14.43
CA PRO A 27 23.05 24.34 -14.91
C PRO A 27 23.52 25.52 -14.05
N ALA A 28 24.76 25.45 -13.58
CA ALA A 28 25.43 26.56 -12.93
C ALA A 28 25.80 27.60 -13.99
N THR A 29 24.94 28.59 -14.21
CA THR A 29 25.29 29.77 -15.00
C THR A 29 24.79 31.05 -14.33
N ALA A 30 25.70 32.02 -14.29
CA ALA A 30 25.53 33.47 -14.15
C ALA A 30 25.35 34.07 -12.73
N SER A 31 26.49 34.57 -12.24
CA SER A 31 26.74 35.88 -11.61
C SER A 31 25.61 36.91 -11.41
N SER A 32 25.74 37.61 -10.26
CA SER A 32 25.45 39.03 -9.96
C SER A 32 24.03 39.49 -9.54
N SER A 33 23.94 39.83 -8.24
CA SER A 33 23.36 41.07 -7.64
C SER A 33 22.00 41.02 -6.88
N PRO A 34 21.77 41.92 -5.88
CA PRO A 34 20.91 41.67 -4.70
C PRO A 34 19.65 42.57 -4.52
N VAL A 35 18.76 42.12 -3.61
CA VAL A 35 17.82 42.87 -2.70
C VAL A 35 16.43 43.37 -3.19
N THR A 36 15.34 42.84 -2.58
CA THR A 36 14.18 43.54 -1.92
C THR A 36 12.81 42.78 -2.01
N SER A 37 12.37 42.27 -0.83
CA SER A 37 11.00 42.12 -0.25
C SER A 37 9.95 41.02 -0.65
N PRO A 38 9.23 40.40 0.35
CA PRO A 38 8.19 39.34 0.23
C PRO A 38 6.73 39.90 0.41
N PRO A 39 5.57 39.17 0.32
CA PRO A 39 5.21 37.95 1.10
C PRO A 39 4.27 36.88 0.44
N ALA A 40 4.26 35.71 1.10
CA ALA A 40 3.20 34.70 1.23
C ALA A 40 2.77 33.82 0.04
N LEU A 41 3.20 32.55 0.09
CA LEU A 41 2.28 31.41 0.23
C LEU A 41 3.13 30.20 0.65
N HIS A 42 2.65 29.45 1.63
CA HIS A 42 3.35 28.33 2.25
C HIS A 42 3.65 27.26 1.21
N SER A 43 4.82 27.37 0.57
CA SER A 43 5.47 26.24 -0.05
C SER A 43 5.68 25.25 1.08
N PHE A 44 4.91 24.16 1.09
CA PHE A 44 5.19 22.98 1.91
C PHE A 44 6.55 22.45 1.47
N SER A 45 7.58 23.11 1.99
CA SER A 45 8.96 22.73 1.83
C SER A 45 9.06 21.32 2.40
N THR A 46 9.33 20.37 1.51
CA THR A 46 9.49 18.95 1.82
C THR A 46 10.44 18.81 3.02
N MET A 47 9.88 18.52 4.19
CA MET A 47 10.67 18.25 5.39
C MET A 47 11.32 16.88 5.27
N GLY A 48 12.64 16.83 5.43
CA GLY A 48 13.28 15.62 5.95
C GLY A 48 14.22 14.90 4.99
N GLY A 49 15.44 15.42 4.92
CA GLY A 49 16.61 14.68 4.43
C GLY A 49 17.85 15.40 4.92
N GLY A 50 18.15 15.29 6.22
CA GLY A 50 19.35 15.90 6.80
C GLY A 50 20.62 15.54 6.01
N GLY A 51 21.67 16.34 6.17
CA GLY A 51 22.93 16.18 5.43
C GLY A 51 23.42 14.73 5.42
N ARG A 52 23.80 14.24 4.22
CA ARG A 52 24.36 12.90 4.05
C ARG A 52 25.87 12.95 4.26
N TYR A 53 26.39 12.00 5.03
CA TYR A 53 27.82 11.86 5.32
C TYR A 53 28.41 10.66 4.56
N PRO A 54 29.74 10.61 4.34
CA PRO A 54 30.40 9.45 3.76
C PRO A 54 30.12 8.19 4.60
N TYR A 55 29.82 7.09 3.91
CA TYR A 55 29.55 5.79 4.54
C TYR A 55 30.08 4.66 3.65
N PRO A 56 30.44 3.49 4.23
CA PRO A 56 30.96 2.36 3.48
C PRO A 56 29.89 1.76 2.56
N LYS A 57 30.18 1.67 1.24
CA LYS A 57 29.22 1.21 0.22
C LYS A 57 29.07 -0.32 0.12
N TYR A 58 30.06 -1.05 0.60
CA TYR A 58 30.15 -2.51 0.44
C TYR A 58 29.64 -3.29 1.67
N VAL A 59 29.07 -2.59 2.65
CA VAL A 59 28.50 -3.21 3.84
C VAL A 59 27.04 -3.59 3.55
N TYR A 60 26.74 -4.87 3.64
CA TYR A 60 25.39 -5.40 3.48
C TYR A 60 24.71 -5.57 4.84
N SER A 61 23.46 -5.14 4.94
CA SER A 61 22.58 -5.40 6.08
C SER A 61 21.18 -5.74 5.56
N PRO A 62 20.50 -6.77 6.14
CA PRO A 62 19.23 -7.25 5.64
C PRO A 62 18.09 -6.20 5.73
N ALA A 63 18.18 -5.26 6.67
CA ALA A 63 17.19 -4.21 6.86
C ALA A 63 17.43 -2.96 5.98
N GLY A 64 18.53 -2.91 5.24
CA GLY A 64 19.01 -1.72 4.54
C GLY A 64 20.25 -1.10 5.20
N GLY A 65 20.61 0.11 4.77
CA GLY A 65 21.82 0.83 5.18
C GLY A 65 21.58 2.34 5.26
N TRP A 66 22.63 3.13 5.08
CA TRP A 66 22.55 4.58 5.22
C TRP A 66 21.74 5.24 4.09
N TRP A 67 20.67 5.96 4.47
CA TRP A 67 19.76 6.71 3.59
C TRP A 67 19.24 5.90 2.40
N THR A 68 18.78 4.67 2.64
CA THR A 68 18.27 3.79 1.59
C THR A 68 16.98 4.31 0.97
N ARG A 69 17.05 4.59 -0.34
CA ARG A 69 15.89 4.81 -1.20
C ARG A 69 16.09 4.03 -2.50
N PRO A 70 15.82 2.70 -2.50
CA PRO A 70 15.96 1.91 -3.71
C PRO A 70 15.01 2.44 -4.79
N SER A 71 15.46 2.46 -6.04
CA SER A 71 14.64 2.96 -7.16
C SER A 71 13.34 2.18 -7.35
N ASN A 72 13.34 0.89 -6.98
CA ASN A 72 12.23 -0.03 -7.21
C ASN A 72 11.45 -0.35 -5.91
N TRP A 73 11.42 0.58 -4.94
CA TRP A 73 10.75 0.35 -3.66
C TRP A 73 9.28 -0.04 -3.84
N ALA A 74 8.57 0.61 -4.76
CA ALA A 74 7.15 0.38 -4.99
C ALA A 74 6.88 -1.04 -5.49
N THR A 75 7.60 -1.48 -6.52
CA THR A 75 7.47 -2.84 -7.07
C THR A 75 7.86 -3.89 -6.04
N ASN A 76 8.94 -3.68 -5.27
CA ASN A 76 9.37 -4.63 -4.24
C ASN A 76 8.29 -4.79 -3.15
N THR A 77 7.68 -3.69 -2.69
CA THR A 77 6.58 -3.74 -1.73
C THR A 77 5.33 -4.37 -2.33
N ALA A 78 5.02 -4.11 -3.59
CA ALA A 78 3.87 -4.72 -4.28
C ALA A 78 4.01 -6.25 -4.35
N VAL A 79 5.20 -6.75 -4.70
CA VAL A 79 5.47 -8.20 -4.74
C VAL A 79 5.38 -8.82 -3.35
N ALA A 80 5.97 -8.18 -2.33
CA ALA A 80 5.89 -8.66 -0.96
C ALA A 80 4.43 -8.72 -0.47
N PHE A 81 3.66 -7.68 -0.73
CA PHE A 81 2.25 -7.62 -0.36
C PHE A 81 1.40 -8.67 -1.09
N ALA A 82 1.64 -8.88 -2.39
CA ALA A 82 0.98 -9.93 -3.16
C ALA A 82 1.26 -11.33 -2.58
N GLY A 83 2.51 -11.59 -2.15
CA GLY A 83 2.88 -12.83 -1.47
C GLY A 83 2.13 -13.03 -0.15
N ILE A 84 2.05 -11.99 0.69
CA ILE A 84 1.33 -12.03 1.96
C ILE A 84 -0.17 -12.30 1.75
N LEU A 85 -0.79 -11.60 0.80
CA LEU A 85 -2.21 -11.80 0.50
C LEU A 85 -2.49 -13.22 -0.02
N THR A 86 -1.63 -13.72 -0.90
CA THR A 86 -1.76 -15.08 -1.44
C THR A 86 -1.70 -16.12 -0.32
N ALA A 87 -0.68 -16.03 0.54
CA ALA A 87 -0.53 -16.94 1.66
C ALA A 87 -1.73 -16.85 2.62
N THR A 88 -2.15 -15.64 2.96
CA THR A 88 -3.29 -15.39 3.85
C THR A 88 -4.58 -15.97 3.29
N TYR A 89 -4.83 -15.83 1.98
CA TYR A 89 -6.01 -16.38 1.33
C TYR A 89 -6.07 -17.91 1.43
N PHE A 90 -4.98 -18.62 1.14
CA PHE A 90 -4.97 -20.08 1.25
C PHE A 90 -5.17 -20.55 2.70
N ILE A 91 -4.49 -19.92 3.65
CA ILE A 91 -4.65 -20.23 5.08
C ILE A 91 -6.08 -19.97 5.53
N TRP A 92 -6.68 -18.86 5.10
CA TRP A 92 -8.06 -18.54 5.42
C TRP A 92 -9.05 -19.57 4.87
N ASN A 93 -8.90 -20.02 3.62
CA ASN A 93 -9.78 -21.06 3.06
C ASN A 93 -9.72 -22.38 3.85
N ILE A 94 -8.52 -22.81 4.24
CA ILE A 94 -8.34 -24.01 5.08
C ILE A 94 -8.99 -23.79 6.45
N SER A 95 -8.70 -22.66 7.09
CA SER A 95 -9.23 -22.30 8.41
C SER A 95 -10.77 -22.26 8.41
N ALA A 96 -11.38 -21.61 7.42
CA ALA A 96 -12.83 -21.51 7.29
C ALA A 96 -13.52 -22.85 7.02
N SER A 97 -12.84 -23.78 6.32
CA SER A 97 -13.34 -25.13 6.08
C SER A 97 -13.29 -26.01 7.34
N HIS A 98 -12.30 -25.78 8.22
CA HIS A 98 -12.08 -26.56 9.44
C HIS A 98 -12.85 -26.03 10.64
N GLU A 99 -13.31 -24.78 10.61
CA GLU A 99 -14.12 -24.20 11.68
C GLU A 99 -15.47 -24.94 11.82
N LYS A 100 -15.69 -25.57 12.98
CA LYS A 100 -16.99 -26.15 13.38
C LYS A 100 -17.47 -25.52 14.68
N ARG A 101 -18.74 -25.15 14.73
CA ARG A 101 -19.44 -24.60 15.90
C ARG A 101 -20.39 -25.63 16.47
N VAL A 102 -20.12 -26.06 17.71
CA VAL A 102 -21.00 -27.00 18.42
C VAL A 102 -22.32 -26.32 18.81
N ILE A 103 -22.27 -25.01 19.11
CA ILE A 103 -23.43 -24.22 19.53
C ILE A 103 -23.64 -23.09 18.52
N GLN A 104 -24.89 -22.93 18.08
CA GLN A 104 -25.24 -21.88 17.12
C GLN A 104 -25.44 -20.53 17.81
N PRO A 105 -25.02 -19.42 17.18
CA PRO A 105 -25.14 -18.08 17.75
C PRO A 105 -26.60 -17.63 17.74
N ASN A 106 -27.02 -16.97 18.82
CA ASN A 106 -28.36 -16.41 18.99
C ASN A 106 -28.54 -15.03 18.28
N ARG A 107 -27.49 -14.52 17.62
CA ARG A 107 -27.48 -13.21 16.94
C ARG A 107 -26.62 -13.29 15.68
N PRO A 108 -26.90 -12.47 14.64
CA PRO A 108 -26.06 -12.43 13.46
C PRO A 108 -24.66 -11.94 13.82
N ILE A 109 -23.65 -12.74 13.46
CA ILE A 109 -22.24 -12.41 13.63
C ILE A 109 -21.56 -12.43 12.25
N PRO A 110 -20.57 -11.56 12.01
CA PRO A 110 -19.97 -11.42 10.67
C PRO A 110 -19.32 -12.71 10.18
N SER A 111 -18.84 -13.57 11.09
CA SER A 111 -18.26 -14.86 10.73
C SER A 111 -19.24 -15.87 10.14
N MET A 112 -20.55 -15.64 10.26
CA MET A 112 -21.55 -16.45 9.57
C MET A 112 -21.49 -16.32 8.05
N LEU A 113 -20.90 -15.23 7.51
CA LEU A 113 -20.83 -15.00 6.06
C LEU A 113 -19.88 -15.98 5.34
N TRP A 114 -18.88 -16.50 6.05
CA TRP A 114 -17.83 -17.34 5.47
C TRP A 114 -17.68 -18.70 6.16
N ALA A 115 -18.36 -18.93 7.27
CA ALA A 115 -18.33 -20.22 7.93
C ALA A 115 -19.18 -21.25 7.17
N LYS A 116 -18.56 -22.41 6.90
CA LYS A 116 -19.12 -23.50 6.09
C LYS A 116 -20.53 -23.92 6.51
N GLU A 117 -20.79 -23.98 7.81
CA GLU A 117 -22.09 -24.40 8.36
C GLU A 117 -23.28 -23.54 7.92
N TYR A 118 -23.08 -22.24 7.68
CA TYR A 118 -24.17 -21.33 7.29
C TYR A 118 -24.31 -21.25 5.78
N THR A 119 -23.20 -21.35 5.03
CA THR A 119 -23.23 -21.44 3.58
C THR A 119 -23.98 -22.70 3.12
N GLU A 120 -23.63 -23.88 3.66
CA GLU A 120 -24.29 -25.14 3.28
C GLU A 120 -25.77 -25.21 3.67
N LYS A 121 -26.16 -24.60 4.80
CA LYS A 121 -27.57 -24.52 5.22
C LYS A 121 -28.37 -23.64 4.27
N LYS A 122 -27.81 -22.52 3.82
CA LYS A 122 -28.44 -21.62 2.85
C LYS A 122 -28.71 -22.34 1.52
N ASP A 123 -27.76 -23.13 1.03
CA ASP A 123 -27.88 -23.86 -0.24
C ASP A 123 -28.94 -24.98 -0.22
N LYS A 124 -29.26 -25.51 0.97
CA LYS A 124 -30.24 -26.60 1.14
C LYS A 124 -31.67 -26.14 1.36
N ILE A 125 -31.89 -24.86 1.69
CA ILE A 125 -33.23 -24.30 1.81
C ILE A 125 -33.73 -24.05 0.38
N PRO A 126 -34.75 -24.77 -0.13
CA PRO A 126 -35.26 -24.54 -1.46
C PRO A 126 -35.87 -23.14 -1.55
N GLU A 127 -35.52 -22.37 -2.58
CA GLU A 127 -36.04 -21.01 -2.82
C GLU A 127 -37.60 -20.96 -2.87
N ASP A 128 -38.24 -22.09 -3.16
CA ASP A 128 -39.69 -22.36 -3.12
C ASP A 128 -40.34 -22.08 -1.75
N SER A 129 -39.59 -22.20 -0.64
CA SER A 129 -40.16 -22.04 0.71
C SER A 129 -40.34 -20.60 1.19
N THR A 130 -40.03 -19.61 0.35
CA THR A 130 -40.18 -18.18 0.66
C THR A 130 -41.41 -17.62 -0.08
N HIS A 131 -42.59 -17.84 0.47
CA HIS A 131 -43.84 -17.16 0.06
C HIS A 131 -43.96 -15.77 0.69
#